data_AF-A0A8J7E2K9-F1
#
_entry.id   AF-A0A8J7E2K9-F1
#
_cell.length_a   1.000
_cell.length_b   1.000
_cell.length_c   1.000
_cell.angle_alpha   90.00
_cell.angle_beta   90.00
_cell.angle_gamma   90.00
#
_symmetry.space_group_name_H-M   'P 1'
#
loop_
_entity.id
_entity.type
_entity.pdbx_description
1 polymer ?
#
loop_
_entity_poly.entity_id
_entity_poly.type
_entity_poly.pdbx_seq_one_letter_code
_entity_poly.pdbx_strand_id
1 'polypeptide(L)'
;MTWADDAALLAAIPTRNPCMEGWPSQSIFDHNYQIIALEPVEFAVLQACDSQKPESADQLPVTVADLVNQGVASLDIVRQLHQRQLLLLRQAP
;
A
#
# COMPACT_ATOMS: atom_id res chain seq x y z
N MET A 1 6.80 2.25 -13.52
CA MET A 1 5.62 1.81 -14.29
C MET A 1 4.43 2.66 -13.88
N THR A 2 3.63 3.13 -14.84
CA THR A 2 2.44 3.95 -14.57
C THR A 2 1.22 3.05 -14.37
N TRP A 3 0.72 2.94 -13.14
CA TRP A 3 -0.57 2.30 -12.82
C TRP A 3 -1.75 3.22 -13.19
N ALA A 4 -1.79 3.60 -14.48
CA ALA A 4 -2.79 4.52 -15.02
C ALA A 4 -4.13 3.83 -15.31
N ASP A 5 -4.12 2.53 -15.61
CA ASP A 5 -5.34 1.74 -15.81
C ASP A 5 -5.93 1.32 -14.46
N ASP A 6 -7.18 1.73 -14.20
CA ASP A 6 -7.92 1.39 -12.98
C ASP A 6 -8.12 -0.11 -12.82
N ALA A 7 -8.39 -0.84 -13.91
CA ALA A 7 -8.63 -2.28 -13.84
C ALA A 7 -7.35 -3.02 -13.44
N ALA A 8 -6.21 -2.63 -14.03
CA ALA A 8 -4.91 -3.16 -13.67
C ALA A 8 -4.52 -2.81 -12.22
N LEU A 9 -4.85 -1.60 -11.77
CA LEU A 9 -4.59 -1.16 -10.40
C LEU A 9 -5.44 -1.94 -9.39
N LEU A 10 -6.74 -2.11 -9.64
CA LEU A 10 -7.65 -2.87 -8.79
C LEU A 10 -7.19 -4.32 -8.59
N ALA A 11 -6.64 -4.94 -9.64
CA ALA A 11 -6.11 -6.30 -9.59
C ALA A 11 -4.71 -6.41 -8.96
N ALA A 12 -4.04 -5.29 -8.66
CA ALA A 12 -2.70 -5.32 -8.10
C ALA A 12 -2.71 -5.75 -6.63
N ILE A 13 -1.61 -6.37 -6.19
CA ILE A 13 -1.34 -6.72 -4.79
C ILE A 13 -0.52 -5.56 -4.19
N PRO A 14 -1.09 -4.80 -3.23
CA PRO A 14 -0.38 -3.73 -2.55
C PRO A 14 0.45 -4.27 -1.38
N THR A 15 1.67 -3.79 -1.26
CA THR A 15 2.52 -4.04 -0.08
C THR A 15 3.18 -2.73 0.36
N ARG A 16 3.26 -2.50 1.67
CA ARG A 16 4.01 -1.35 2.21
C ARG A 16 5.48 -1.46 1.78
N ASN A 17 6.10 -0.34 1.41
CA ASN A 17 7.55 -0.32 1.14
C ASN A 17 8.32 -0.74 2.42
N PRO A 18 9.14 -1.81 2.38
CA PRO A 18 9.89 -2.27 3.53
C PRO A 18 10.94 -1.26 4.02
N CYS A 19 11.40 -0.34 3.17
CA CYS A 19 12.43 0.65 3.46
C CYS A 19 11.89 1.92 4.15
N MET A 20 10.87 1.79 4.99
CA MET A 20 10.34 2.88 5.83
C MET A 20 10.80 2.66 7.28
N GLU A 21 11.70 3.51 7.78
CA GLU A 21 12.18 3.40 9.16
C GLU A 21 11.24 4.11 10.15
N GLY A 22 11.05 3.50 11.32
CA GLY A 22 10.11 3.98 12.34
C GLY A 22 8.67 3.50 12.15
N TRP A 23 8.37 2.69 11.12
CA TRP A 23 7.08 2.02 10.99
C TRP A 23 6.92 0.90 12.05
N PRO A 24 5.76 0.77 12.74
CA PRO A 24 4.53 1.56 12.57
C PRO A 24 4.53 2.85 13.41
N SER A 25 4.43 3.98 12.73
CA SER A 25 4.25 5.33 13.27
C SER A 25 3.69 6.21 12.15
N GLN A 26 3.03 7.33 12.48
CA GLN A 26 2.67 8.34 11.49
C GLN A 26 3.86 9.25 11.13
N SER A 27 4.85 9.38 12.01
CA SER A 27 6.10 10.09 11.72
C SER A 27 7.19 9.06 11.46
N ILE A 28 7.65 8.97 10.21
CA ILE A 28 8.61 7.96 9.74
C ILE A 28 9.67 8.57 8.82
N PHE A 29 10.78 7.87 8.64
CA PHE A 29 11.72 8.16 7.56
C PHE A 29 11.29 7.42 6.30
N ASP A 30 11.09 8.16 5.21
CA ASP A 30 10.75 7.57 3.92
C ASP A 30 11.98 6.92 3.25
N HIS A 31 11.79 6.38 2.05
CA HIS A 31 12.86 5.76 1.27
C HIS A 31 14.05 6.71 0.99
N ASN A 32 13.82 8.02 0.97
CA ASN A 32 14.85 9.04 0.75
C ASN A 32 15.43 9.58 2.07
N TYR A 33 15.18 8.90 3.19
CA TYR A 33 15.56 9.31 4.54
C TYR A 33 15.02 10.70 4.94
N GLN A 34 13.89 11.12 4.37
CA GLN A 34 13.19 12.32 4.77
C GLN A 34 12.19 11.99 5.87
N ILE A 35 12.09 12.84 6.88
CA ILE A 35 11.02 12.73 7.88
C ILE A 35 9.72 13.17 7.22
N ILE A 36 8.75 12.27 7.15
CA ILE A 36 7.40 12.56 6.67
C ILE A 36 6.37 12.24 7.74
N ALA A 37 5.26 12.98 7.69
CA ALA A 37 4.05 12.67 8.44
C ALA A 37 3.05 12.01 7.48
N LEU A 38 2.55 10.83 7.87
CA LEU A 38 1.47 10.13 7.20
C LEU A 38 0.14 10.68 7.68
N GLU A 39 -0.74 11.00 6.75
CA GLU A 39 -2.12 11.31 7.10
C GLU A 39 -2.82 10.06 7.68
N PRO A 40 -3.90 10.23 8.47
CA PRO A 40 -4.62 9.09 9.05
C PRO A 40 -5.08 8.06 8.00
N VAL A 41 -5.52 8.53 6.82
CA VAL A 41 -5.92 7.65 5.72
C VAL A 41 -4.74 6.90 5.11
N GLU A 42 -3.60 7.57 4.92
CA GLU A 42 -2.37 6.96 4.41
C GLU A 42 -1.87 5.87 5.36
N PHE A 43 -1.87 6.18 6.66
CA PHE A 43 -1.49 5.24 7.71
C PHE A 43 -2.41 4.01 7.73
N ALA A 44 -3.73 4.22 7.63
CA ALA A 44 -4.70 3.12 7.61
C ALA A 44 -4.50 2.18 6.40
N VAL A 45 -4.28 2.74 5.20
CA VAL A 45 -4.00 1.94 3.99
C VAL A 45 -2.73 1.10 4.17
N LEU A 46 -1.64 1.71 4.67
CA LEU A 46 -0.38 1.02 4.86
C LEU A 46 -0.47 -0.06 5.97
N GLN A 47 -1.27 0.15 7.01
CA GLN A 47 -1.56 -0.86 8.02
C GLN A 47 -2.33 -2.05 7.45
N ALA A 48 -3.38 -1.80 6.65
CA ALA A 48 -4.15 -2.87 6.03
C ALA A 48 -3.27 -3.76 5.15
N CYS A 49 -2.35 -3.15 4.40
CA CYS A 49 -1.36 -3.90 3.60
C CYS A 49 -0.44 -4.82 4.43
N ASP A 50 -0.11 -4.45 5.67
CA ASP A 50 0.73 -5.27 6.57
C ASP A 50 -0.07 -6.38 7.27
N SER A 51 -1.32 -6.10 7.68
CA SER A 51 -2.20 -7.06 8.36
C SER A 51 -2.68 -8.20 7.46
N GLN A 52 -2.51 -8.05 6.14
CA GLN A 52 -3.05 -8.97 5.14
C GLN A 52 -1.95 -9.74 4.39
N LYS A 53 -0.74 -9.78 4.94
CA LYS A 53 0.33 -10.66 4.45
C LYS A 53 -0.12 -12.12 4.58
N PRO A 54 0.00 -12.93 3.52
CA PRO A 54 -0.34 -14.34 3.61
C PRO A 54 0.60 -15.02 4.61
N GLU A 55 0.05 -15.46 5.74
CA GLU A 55 0.79 -16.22 6.78
C GLU A 55 1.09 -17.66 6.32
N SER A 56 0.51 -18.09 5.21
CA SER A 56 0.66 -19.42 4.64
C SER A 56 0.54 -19.37 3.11
N ALA A 57 1.18 -20.33 2.43
CA ALA A 57 1.21 -20.39 0.96
C ALA A 57 -0.17 -20.56 0.30
N ASP A 58 -1.17 -21.02 1.06
CA ASP A 58 -2.54 -21.25 0.57
C ASP A 58 -3.44 -19.99 0.64
N GLN A 59 -2.96 -18.89 1.22
CA GLN A 59 -3.76 -17.69 1.40
C GLN A 59 -3.60 -16.76 0.20
N LEU A 60 -4.72 -16.48 -0.49
CA LEU A 60 -4.76 -15.55 -1.60
C LEU A 60 -4.31 -14.15 -1.15
N PRO A 61 -3.42 -13.50 -1.92
CA PRO A 61 -2.97 -12.16 -1.60
C PRO A 61 -4.13 -11.17 -1.74
N VAL A 62 -4.22 -10.22 -0.81
CA VAL A 62 -5.22 -9.15 -0.87
C VAL A 62 -4.89 -8.20 -2.01
N THR A 63 -5.92 -7.79 -2.75
CA THR A 63 -5.81 -6.89 -3.88
C THR A 63 -6.20 -5.46 -3.51
N VAL A 64 -5.87 -4.49 -4.36
CA VAL A 64 -6.36 -3.11 -4.19
C VAL A 64 -7.89 -3.07 -4.22
N ALA A 65 -8.54 -3.90 -5.03
CA ALA A 65 -10.00 -4.00 -5.07
C ALA A 65 -10.59 -4.36 -3.70
N ASP A 66 -9.95 -5.28 -2.96
CA ASP A 66 -10.40 -5.66 -1.62
C ASP A 66 -10.32 -4.48 -0.64
N LEU A 67 -9.21 -3.72 -0.66
CA LEU A 67 -9.04 -2.54 0.19
C LEU A 67 -10.07 -1.44 -0.12
N VAL A 68 -10.39 -1.26 -1.41
CA VAL A 68 -11.40 -0.29 -1.86
C VAL A 68 -12.80 -0.74 -1.44
N ASN A 69 -13.14 -2.02 -1.63
CA ASN A 69 -14.43 -2.58 -1.22
C ASN A 69 -14.65 -2.54 0.30
N GLN A 70 -13.59 -2.64 1.08
CA GLN A 70 -13.62 -2.48 2.54
C GLN A 70 -13.71 -1.01 2.99
N GLY A 71 -13.65 -0.05 2.05
CA GLY A 71 -13.66 1.38 2.35
C GLY A 71 -12.38 1.90 3.01
N VAL A 72 -11.30 1.12 2.98
CA VAL A 72 -10.00 1.50 3.56
C VAL A 72 -9.22 2.39 2.60
N ALA A 73 -9.36 2.18 1.30
CA ALA A 73 -8.60 2.87 0.26
C ALA A 73 -9.47 3.43 -0.86
N SER A 74 -8.95 4.41 -1.58
CA SER A 74 -9.38 4.84 -2.91
C SER A 74 -8.28 4.59 -3.95
N LEU A 75 -8.59 4.63 -5.24
CA LEU A 75 -7.54 4.48 -6.26
C LEU A 75 -6.53 5.64 -6.24
N ASP A 76 -7.00 6.85 -5.95
CA ASP A 76 -6.14 8.03 -5.84
C ASP A 76 -5.13 7.90 -4.70
N ILE A 77 -5.54 7.46 -3.51
CA ILE A 77 -4.61 7.31 -2.38
C ILE A 77 -3.58 6.21 -2.66
N VAL A 78 -3.99 5.12 -3.29
CA VAL A 78 -3.08 4.03 -3.68
C VAL A 78 -2.03 4.55 -4.69
N ARG A 79 -2.44 5.34 -5.69
CA ARG A 79 -1.53 5.96 -6.65
C ARG A 79 -0.58 6.94 -6.00
N GLN A 80 -1.08 7.80 -5.11
CA GLN A 80 -0.28 8.75 -4.35
C GLN A 80 0.81 8.05 -3.53
N LEU A 81 0.41 7.03 -2.74
CA LEU A 81 1.35 6.26 -1.93
C LEU A 81 2.39 5.52 -2.80
N HIS A 82 1.99 4.99 -3.95
CA HIS A 82 2.91 4.36 -4.89
C HIS A 82 3.89 5.37 -5.52
N GLN A 83 3.41 6.53 -5.94
CA GLN A 83 4.25 7.61 -6.49
C GLN A 83 5.29 8.09 -5.47
N ARG A 84 4.90 8.17 -4.19
CA ARG A 84 5.78 8.54 -3.07
C ARG A 84 6.70 7.40 -2.59
N GLN A 85 6.66 6.23 -3.24
CA GLN A 85 7.42 5.05 -2.83
C GLN A 85 7.11 4.58 -1.40
N LEU A 86 5.89 4.81 -0.89
CA LEU A 86 5.42 4.28 0.39
C LEU A 86 4.69 2.94 0.22
N LEU A 87 4.17 2.71 -0.98
CA LEU A 87 3.45 1.51 -1.38
C LEU A 87 4.09 0.91 -2.63
N LEU A 88 4.33 -0.39 -2.62
CA LEU A 88 4.74 -1.17 -3.77
C LEU A 88 3.53 -1.91 -4.33
N LEU A 89 3.44 -1.99 -5.65
CA LEU A 89 2.36 -2.67 -6.34
C LEU A 89 2.94 -3.75 -7.24
N ARG A 90 2.40 -4.95 -7.11
CA ARG A 90 2.76 -6.12 -7.93
C ARG A 90 1.52 -6.62 -8.66
N GLN A 91 1.67 -7.07 -9.89
CA GLN A 91 0.59 -7.77 -10.60
C GLN A 91 0.24 -9.07 -9.88
N ALA A 92 -1.04 -9.34 -9.68
CA ALA A 92 -1.46 -10.66 -9.21
C ALA A 92 -0.99 -11.74 -10.20
N PRO A 93 -0.58 -12.93 -9.70
CA PRO A 93 -0.15 -14.05 -10.54
C PRO A 93 -1.27 -14.59 -11.43
#